data_AF-A0A9D6Z2C1-F1
#
_entry.id   AF-A0A9D6Z2C1-F1
#
_cell.length_a   1.000
_cell.length_b   1.000
_cell.length_c   1.000
_cell.angle_alpha   90.00
_cell.angle_beta   90.00
_cell.angle_gamma   90.00
#
_symmetry.space_group_name_H-M   'P 1'
#
loop_
_entity.id
_entity.type
_entity.pdbx_description
1 polymer ?
#
loop_
_entity_poly.entity_id
_entity_poly.type
_entity_poly.pdbx_seq_one_letter_code
_entity_poly.pdbx_strand_id
1 'polypeptide(L)'
;MLVVFFSRLEAKLRYQVRQAKEGVFGSSTASSRMPIKANSEQKGKSPRCNPGRKGFGRKSHDGEVDCTIEVEAPDVCPECGVSLEEKGMEERSVLDTPSQKPQRVLFRLITRKM
;
A
#
# COMPACT_ATOMS: atom_id res chain seq x y z
N MET A 1 0.14 30.61 39.51
CA MET A 1 0.01 29.13 39.74
C MET A 1 -1.44 28.64 39.70
N LEU A 2 -2.35 29.23 40.47
CA LEU A 2 -3.75 28.79 40.60
C LEU A 2 -4.56 28.86 39.28
N VAL A 3 -4.34 29.90 38.46
CA VAL A 3 -4.99 30.07 37.15
C VAL A 3 -4.59 28.96 36.17
N VAL A 4 -3.31 28.63 36.10
CA VAL A 4 -2.80 27.55 35.23
C VAL A 4 -3.34 26.18 35.66
N PHE A 5 -3.49 25.97 36.97
CA PHE A 5 -4.10 24.75 37.52
C PHE A 5 -5.58 24.63 37.14
N PHE A 6 -6.35 25.72 37.27
CA PHE A 6 -7.76 25.74 36.90
C PHE A 6 -7.97 25.53 35.40
N SER A 7 -7.19 26.21 34.55
CA SER A 7 -7.24 26.01 33.10
C SER A 7 -6.88 24.57 32.69
N ARG A 8 -5.93 23.94 33.38
CA ARG A 8 -5.56 22.53 33.14
C ARG A 8 -6.68 21.56 33.54
N LEU A 9 -7.38 21.83 34.64
CA LEU A 9 -8.54 21.02 35.06
C LEU A 9 -9.71 21.15 34.08
N GLU A 10 -10.04 22.38 33.67
CA GLU A 10 -11.08 22.60 32.66
C GLU A 10 -10.75 21.91 31.35
N ALA A 11 -9.50 21.97 30.89
CA ALA A 11 -9.08 21.31 29.65
C ALA A 11 -9.24 19.77 29.74
N LYS A 12 -8.87 19.18 30.88
CA LYS A 12 -9.07 17.74 31.13
C LYS A 12 -10.55 17.37 31.15
N LEU A 13 -11.39 18.19 31.79
CA LEU A 13 -12.82 17.95 31.89
C LEU A 13 -13.50 18.04 30.52
N ARG A 14 -13.16 19.05 29.71
CA ARG A 14 -13.63 19.18 28.32
C ARG A 14 -13.20 18.00 27.45
N TYR A 15 -11.97 17.51 27.62
CA TYR A 15 -11.48 16.33 26.90
C TYR A 15 -12.27 15.05 27.26
N GLN A 16 -12.55 14.84 28.55
CA GLN A 16 -13.36 13.70 29.01
C GLN A 16 -14.80 13.77 28.49
N VAL A 17 -15.41 14.96 28.50
CA VAL A 17 -16.75 15.18 27.94
C VAL A 17 -16.78 14.88 26.44
N ARG A 18 -15.76 15.32 25.69
CA ARG A 18 -15.65 15.03 24.25
C ARG A 18 -15.50 13.53 23.97
N GLN A 19 -14.61 12.83 24.69
CA GLN A 19 -14.45 11.38 24.58
C GLN A 19 -15.74 10.61 24.89
N ALA A 20 -16.48 11.02 25.93
CA ALA A 20 -17.75 10.38 26.30
C ALA A 20 -18.85 10.59 25.24
N LYS A 21 -18.88 11.76 24.59
CA LYS A 21 -19.89 12.10 23.58
C LYS A 21 -19.55 11.57 22.18
N GLU A 22 -18.29 11.63 21.78
CA GLU A 22 -17.84 11.36 20.40
C GLU A 22 -17.18 9.97 20.25
N GLY A 23 -16.85 9.30 21.34
CA GLY A 23 -16.09 8.04 21.34
C GLY A 23 -14.59 8.25 21.08
N VAL A 24 -13.88 7.15 20.78
CA VAL A 24 -12.44 7.20 20.49
C VAL A 24 -12.20 7.95 19.17
N PHE A 25 -11.34 8.97 19.21
CA PHE A 25 -11.01 9.81 18.07
C PHE A 25 -10.57 8.98 16.86
N GLY A 26 -11.19 9.18 15.68
CA GLY A 26 -10.92 8.41 14.46
C GLY A 26 -11.93 7.30 14.13
N SER A 27 -13.09 7.29 14.78
CA SER A 27 -14.17 6.28 14.63
C SER A 27 -15.06 6.42 13.39
N SER A 28 -14.55 6.95 12.27
CA SER A 28 -15.32 7.13 11.03
C SER A 28 -15.48 5.83 10.25
N THR A 29 -14.69 4.80 10.56
CA THR A 29 -14.79 3.47 9.99
C THR A 29 -15.21 2.47 11.08
N ALA A 30 -16.06 1.50 10.72
CA ALA A 30 -16.63 0.56 11.69
C ALA A 30 -15.58 -0.26 12.48
N SER A 31 -14.37 -0.41 11.94
CA SER A 31 -13.27 -1.15 12.57
C SER A 31 -12.59 -0.39 13.74
N SER A 32 -12.62 0.94 13.74
CA SER A 32 -11.99 1.76 14.79
C SER A 32 -12.93 2.06 15.97
N ARG A 33 -14.20 1.64 15.91
CA ARG A 33 -15.21 1.82 16.98
C ARG A 33 -15.14 0.81 18.11
N MET A 34 -14.42 -0.30 17.97
CA MET A 34 -14.38 -1.32 19.01
C MET A 34 -13.11 -1.16 19.86
N PRO A 35 -13.20 -0.65 21.10
CA PRO A 35 -12.21 -1.01 22.10
C PRO A 35 -12.33 -2.54 22.27
N ILE A 36 -11.24 -3.26 22.02
CA ILE A 36 -11.19 -4.72 22.05
C ILE A 36 -11.92 -5.20 23.32
N LYS A 37 -13.03 -5.92 23.15
CA LYS A 37 -13.86 -6.40 24.26
C LYS A 37 -13.01 -7.30 25.16
N ALA A 38 -13.16 -7.18 26.49
CA ALA A 38 -12.43 -8.02 27.45
C ALA A 38 -12.66 -9.54 27.27
N ASN A 39 -13.74 -9.93 26.58
CA ASN A 39 -14.07 -11.32 26.26
C ASN A 39 -13.85 -11.65 24.77
N SER A 40 -13.00 -10.88 24.07
CA SER A 40 -12.57 -11.26 22.73
C SER A 40 -11.59 -12.42 22.84
N GLU A 41 -11.95 -13.60 22.34
CA GLU A 41 -10.99 -14.68 22.14
C GLU A 41 -9.81 -14.13 21.33
N GLN A 42 -8.60 -14.28 21.87
CA GLN A 42 -7.38 -14.01 21.12
C GLN A 42 -7.37 -14.98 19.95
N LYS A 43 -7.89 -14.56 18.79
CA LYS A 43 -7.66 -15.28 17.54
C LYS A 43 -6.15 -15.30 17.37
N GLY A 44 -5.58 -16.48 17.61
CA GLY A 44 -4.16 -16.72 17.51
C GLY A 44 -3.64 -16.12 16.20
N LYS A 45 -2.46 -15.52 16.27
CA LYS A 45 -1.74 -14.98 15.11
C LYS A 45 -1.92 -15.97 13.96
N SER A 46 -2.39 -15.47 12.81
CA SER A 46 -2.59 -16.30 11.63
C SER A 46 -1.36 -17.18 11.43
N PRO A 47 -1.53 -18.50 11.17
CA PRO A 47 -0.40 -19.38 11.02
C PRO A 47 0.49 -18.82 9.91
N ARG A 48 1.80 -18.74 10.21
CA ARG A 48 2.84 -18.47 9.21
C ARG A 48 2.61 -19.40 8.02
N CYS A 49 2.90 -18.92 6.81
CA CYS A 49 2.71 -19.68 5.58
C CYS A 49 3.26 -21.10 5.74
N ASN A 50 2.39 -22.11 5.78
CA ASN A 50 2.80 -23.51 5.89
C ASN A 50 3.53 -23.91 4.59
N PRO A 51 4.57 -24.76 4.65
CA PRO A 51 5.16 -25.37 3.46
C PRO A 51 4.06 -26.00 2.60
N GLY A 52 4.06 -25.72 1.29
CA GLY A 52 3.07 -26.23 0.34
C GLY A 52 1.90 -25.29 0.02
N ARG A 53 1.79 -24.10 0.62
CA ARG A 53 0.85 -23.08 0.12
C ARG A 53 1.36 -22.50 -1.20
N LYS A 54 0.49 -22.47 -2.21
CA LYS A 54 0.78 -21.84 -3.51
C LYS A 54 1.11 -20.35 -3.28
N GLY A 55 2.30 -19.93 -3.69
CA GLY A 55 2.69 -18.53 -3.63
C GLY A 55 1.77 -17.66 -4.47
N PHE A 56 1.42 -16.49 -3.97
CA PHE A 56 0.70 -15.45 -4.73
C PHE A 56 1.68 -14.61 -5.55
N GLY A 57 2.54 -15.27 -6.34
CA GLY A 57 3.45 -14.61 -7.25
C GLY A 57 2.73 -13.96 -8.44
N ARG A 58 3.51 -13.33 -9.32
CA ARG A 58 2.99 -12.84 -10.60
C ARG A 58 2.41 -14.01 -11.40
N LYS A 59 1.23 -13.81 -12.00
CA LYS A 59 0.54 -14.82 -12.80
C LYS A 59 0.91 -14.66 -14.27
N SER A 60 0.97 -15.76 -15.02
CA SER A 60 0.97 -15.73 -16.48
C SER A 60 -0.44 -15.42 -17.01
N HIS A 61 -0.53 -15.08 -18.29
CA HIS A 61 -1.80 -14.99 -19.03
C HIS A 61 -1.68 -15.63 -20.40
N ASP A 62 -2.84 -15.97 -20.94
CA ASP A 62 -3.03 -16.44 -22.30
C ASP A 62 -4.00 -15.48 -23.00
N GLY A 63 -3.76 -15.16 -24.27
CA GLY A 63 -4.65 -14.31 -25.08
C GLY A 63 -3.96 -13.07 -25.65
N GLU A 64 -4.76 -12.03 -25.92
CA GLU A 64 -4.28 -10.76 -26.44
C GLU A 64 -3.36 -10.05 -25.43
N VAL A 65 -2.31 -9.44 -25.96
CA VAL A 65 -1.27 -8.76 -25.17
C VAL A 65 -1.40 -7.26 -25.38
N ASP A 66 -1.54 -6.51 -24.28
CA ASP A 66 -1.64 -5.03 -24.34
C ASP A 66 -0.29 -4.38 -24.71
N CYS A 67 0.83 -4.96 -24.25
CA CYS A 67 2.17 -4.46 -24.52
C CYS A 67 3.24 -5.56 -24.46
N THR A 68 4.21 -5.49 -25.37
CA THR A 68 5.40 -6.35 -25.39
C THR A 68 6.62 -5.52 -25.02
N ILE A 69 7.45 -6.03 -24.10
CA ILE A 69 8.69 -5.39 -23.66
C ILE A 69 9.83 -6.35 -23.97
N GLU A 70 10.72 -5.95 -24.86
CA GLU A 70 11.98 -6.66 -25.11
C GLU A 70 12.98 -6.29 -24.01
N VAL A 71 13.64 -7.31 -23.45
CA VAL A 71 14.65 -7.15 -22.39
C VAL A 71 15.98 -7.61 -22.97
N GLU A 72 16.94 -6.70 -23.06
CA GLU A 72 18.29 -7.00 -23.52
C GLU A 72 19.03 -7.86 -22.50
N ALA A 73 19.68 -8.92 -22.99
CA ALA A 73 20.60 -9.72 -22.21
C ALA A 73 21.99 -9.06 -22.19
N PRO A 74 22.78 -9.24 -21.11
CA PRO A 74 24.16 -8.78 -21.10
C PRO A 74 25.02 -9.61 -22.07
N ASP A 75 26.01 -8.98 -22.69
CA ASP A 75 26.98 -9.67 -23.58
C ASP A 75 28.01 -10.51 -22.82
N VAL A 76 28.14 -10.28 -21.50
CA VAL A 76 29.21 -10.84 -20.67
C VAL A 76 28.62 -11.34 -19.35
N CYS A 77 29.11 -12.49 -18.89
CA CYS A 77 28.73 -13.04 -17.59
C CYS A 77 29.19 -12.12 -16.44
N PRO A 78 28.28 -11.65 -15.57
CA PRO A 78 28.62 -10.73 -14.48
C PRO A 78 29.50 -11.36 -13.38
N GLU A 79 29.62 -12.68 -13.33
CA GLU A 79 30.44 -13.38 -12.33
C GLU A 79 31.84 -13.73 -12.82
N CYS A 80 31.98 -14.24 -14.05
CA CYS A 80 33.26 -14.71 -14.59
C CYS A 80 33.84 -13.85 -15.73
N GLY A 81 33.08 -12.90 -16.27
CA GLY A 81 33.57 -11.98 -17.31
C GLY A 81 33.69 -12.59 -18.71
N VAL A 82 33.22 -13.82 -18.92
CA VAL A 82 33.25 -14.49 -20.23
C VAL A 82 32.09 -14.01 -21.11
N SER A 83 32.34 -13.86 -22.42
CA SER A 83 31.31 -13.50 -23.41
C SER A 83 30.22 -14.57 -23.50
N LEU A 84 28.96 -14.14 -23.52
CA LEU A 84 27.81 -15.01 -23.65
C LEU A 84 27.48 -15.24 -25.14
N GLU A 85 27.11 -16.47 -25.48
CA GLU A 85 26.65 -16.83 -26.82
C GLU A 85 25.14 -16.59 -26.95
N GLU A 86 24.70 -16.16 -28.14
CA GLU A 86 23.28 -15.97 -28.44
C GLU A 86 22.56 -17.32 -28.54
N LYS A 87 21.55 -17.54 -27.68
CA LYS A 87 20.75 -18.77 -27.64
C LYS A 87 19.36 -18.64 -28.29
N GLY A 88 19.03 -17.47 -28.82
CA GLY A 88 17.70 -17.14 -29.32
C GLY A 88 16.82 -16.43 -28.28
N MET A 89 15.51 -16.41 -28.52
CA MET A 89 14.54 -15.66 -27.71
C MET A 89 13.62 -16.62 -26.94
N GLU A 90 13.38 -16.31 -25.66
CA GLU A 90 12.36 -16.96 -24.84
C GLU A 90 11.31 -15.94 -24.42
N GLU A 91 10.03 -16.29 -24.57
CA GLU A 91 8.92 -15.43 -24.21
C GLU A 91 8.34 -15.83 -22.84
N ARG A 92 8.02 -14.82 -22.01
CA ARG A 92 7.33 -15.02 -20.75
C ARG A 92 6.20 -14.01 -20.58
N SER A 93 4.97 -14.52 -20.51
CA SER A 93 3.79 -13.69 -20.26
C SER A 93 3.60 -13.43 -18.77
N VAL A 94 3.25 -12.19 -18.41
CA VAL A 94 3.04 -11.77 -17.02
C VAL A 94 1.87 -10.79 -16.95
N LEU A 95 0.88 -11.10 -16.10
CA LEU A 95 -0.12 -10.13 -15.68
C LEU A 95 0.53 -9.17 -14.68
N ASP A 96 0.80 -7.95 -15.14
CA ASP A 96 1.30 -6.87 -14.31
C ASP A 96 0.26 -5.74 -14.23
N THR A 97 0.27 -5.00 -13.13
CA THR A 97 -0.53 -3.78 -12.99
C THR A 97 0.45 -2.66 -12.78
N PRO A 98 0.82 -1.91 -13.85
CA PRO A 98 1.80 -0.85 -13.72
C PRO A 98 1.36 0.14 -12.65
N SER A 99 2.35 0.67 -11.93
CA SER A 99 2.16 1.55 -10.77
C SER A 99 1.10 2.63 -11.05
N GLN A 100 -0.03 2.57 -10.35
CA GLN A 100 -1.14 3.54 -10.42
C GLN A 100 -0.81 4.88 -9.73
N LYS A 101 0.44 5.37 -9.88
CA LYS A 101 0.84 6.62 -9.22
C LYS A 101 0.12 7.80 -9.89
N PRO A 102 -0.59 8.64 -9.14
CA PRO A 102 -1.25 9.80 -9.69
C PRO A 102 -0.21 10.79 -10.25
N GLN A 103 -0.40 11.25 -11.48
CA GLN A 103 0.42 12.29 -12.08
C GLN A 103 -0.20 13.67 -11.82
N ARG A 104 0.64 14.65 -11.49
CA ARG A 104 0.22 16.04 -11.32
C ARG A 104 0.33 16.75 -12.67
N VAL A 105 -0.82 17.08 -13.25
CA VAL A 105 -0.91 17.78 -14.55
C VAL A 105 -1.35 19.22 -14.33
N LEU A 106 -0.65 20.17 -14.96
CA LEU A 106 -1.01 21.59 -14.98
C LEU A 106 -1.52 21.96 -16.38
N PHE A 107 -2.76 22.42 -16.46
CA PHE A 107 -3.34 22.93 -17.70
C PHE A 107 -3.13 24.44 -17.81
N ARG A 108 -2.60 24.91 -18.95
CA ARG A 108 -2.53 26.34 -19.28
C ARG A 108 -3.57 26.64 -20.35
N LEU A 109 -4.54 27.47 -20.00
CA LEU A 109 -5.58 27.92 -20.91
C LEU A 109 -5.20 29.29 -21.48
N ILE A 110 -5.24 29.41 -22.81
CA ILE A 110 -5.06 30.70 -23.49
C ILE A 110 -6.41 31.41 -23.43
N THR A 111 -6.51 32.45 -22.61
CA THR A 111 -7.69 33.31 -22.57
C THR A 111 -7.62 34.31 -23.73
N ARG A 112 -8.66 34.32 -24.57
CA ARG A 112 -8.87 35.35 -25.59
C ARG A 112 -9.91 36.33 -25.07
N LYS A 113 -9.67 37.62 -25.28
CA LYS A 113 -10.63 38.68 -24.97
C LYS A 113 -11.31 39.12 -26.26
N MET A 114 -12.61 39.39 -26.19
CA MET A 114 -13.39 40.00 -27.27
C MET A 114 -13.14 41.51 -27.32
#